data_AF-A0A7V6SWS6-F1
#
_entry.id   AF-A0A7V6SWS6-F1
#
_cell.length_a   1.000
_cell.length_b   1.000
_cell.length_c   1.000
_cell.angle_alpha   90.00
_cell.angle_beta   90.00
_cell.angle_gamma   90.00
#
_symmetry.space_group_name_H-M   'P 1'
#
loop_
_entity.id
_entity.type
_entity.pdbx_description
1 polymer ?
#
loop_
_entity_poly.entity_id
_entity_poly.type
_entity_poly.pdbx_seq_one_letter_code
_entity_poly.pdbx_strand_id
1 'polypeptide(L)' 'MELFFDILYVVIGLIVGAVIGFFIARKVMKKYMKENPPINEQMIKVMMQQMGRTPSQKQINQMMKAMNKQL' A
#
# COMPACT_ATOMS: atom_id res chain seq x y z
N MET A 1 -28.02 36.50 1.04
CA MET A 1 -27.17 36.17 2.19
C MET A 1 -27.20 34.67 2.52
N GLU A 2 -28.29 33.94 2.24
CA GLU A 2 -28.41 32.48 2.47
C GLU A 2 -27.49 31.60 1.58
N LEU A 3 -27.41 31.88 0.28
CA LEU A 3 -26.67 31.05 -0.69
C LEU A 3 -25.18 30.85 -0.38
N PHE A 4 -24.53 31.82 0.28
CA PHE A 4 -23.10 31.74 0.60
C PHE A 4 -22.82 30.74 1.74
N PHE A 5 -23.71 30.69 2.74
CA PHE A 5 -23.60 29.75 3.85
C PHE A 5 -23.88 28.32 3.40
N ASP A 6 -24.84 28.11 2.51
CA ASP A 6 -25.13 26.79 1.92
C ASP A 6 -23.92 26.23 1.16
N ILE A 7 -23.28 27.05 0.32
CA ILE A 7 -22.07 26.66 -0.40
C ILE A 7 -20.94 26.31 0.57
N LEU A 8 -20.77 27.10 1.65
CA LEU A 8 -19.75 26.85 2.65
C LEU A 8 -19.95 25.52 3.39
N TYR A 9 -21.18 25.19 3.75
CA TYR A 9 -21.52 23.90 4.38
C TYR A 9 -21.27 22.71 3.45
N VAL A 10 -21.59 22.84 2.16
CA VAL A 10 -21.31 21.79 1.15
C VAL A 10 -19.80 21.57 1.00
N VAL A 11 -19.00 22.64 0.96
CA VAL A 11 -17.54 22.55 0.87
C VAL A 11 -16.94 21.89 2.10
N ILE A 12 -17.41 22.25 3.31
CA ILE A 12 -16.96 21.62 4.55
C ILE A 12 -17.35 20.12 4.56
N GLY A 13 -18.56 19.78 4.14
CA GLY A 13 -19.02 18.40 4.03
C GLY A 13 -18.16 17.57 3.07
N LEU A 14 -17.76 18.15 1.93
CA LEU A 14 -16.84 17.51 0.99
C LEU A 14 -15.45 17.29 1.58
N ILE A 15 -14.90 18.29 2.29
CA ILE A 15 -13.59 18.16 2.93
C ILE A 15 -13.63 17.07 4.01
N VAL A 16 -14.64 17.07 4.87
CA VAL A 16 -14.81 16.07 5.92
C VAL A 16 -14.99 14.67 5.31
N GLY A 17 -15.82 14.54 4.27
CA GLY A 17 -16.01 13.29 3.54
C GLY A 17 -14.72 12.78 2.89
N ALA A 18 -13.93 13.67 2.27
CA ALA A 18 -12.66 13.32 1.66
C ALA A 18 -11.62 12.86 2.70
N VAL A 19 -11.53 13.56 3.84
CA VAL A 19 -10.63 13.19 4.93
C VAL A 19 -11.01 11.80 5.49
N ILE A 20 -12.29 11.59 5.82
CA ILE A 20 -12.76 10.30 6.34
C ILE A 20 -12.54 9.19 5.30
N GLY A 21 -12.88 9.43 4.04
CA GLY A 21 -12.67 8.50 2.94
C GLY A 21 -11.20 8.11 2.76
N PHE A 22 -10.29 9.08 2.84
CA PHE A 22 -8.85 8.84 2.76
C PHE A 22 -8.34 7.95 3.90
N PHE A 23 -8.76 8.23 5.14
CA PHE A 23 -8.35 7.41 6.29
C PHE A 23 -8.86 5.97 6.21
N ILE A 24 -10.11 5.77 5.76
CA ILE A 24 -10.69 4.44 5.55
C ILE A 24 -9.93 3.70 4.44
N ALA A 25 -9.76 4.33 3.28
CA ALA A 25 -9.03 3.76 2.15
C ALA A 25 -7.60 3.37 2.54
N ARG A 26 -6.90 4.23 3.30
CA ARG A 26 -5.56 3.94 3.83
C ARG A 26 -5.55 2.71 4.73
N LYS A 27 -6.54 2.58 5.63
CA LYS A 27 -6.65 1.43 6.54
C LYS A 27 -6.92 0.14 5.78
N VAL A 28 -7.82 0.18 4.79
CA VAL A 28 -8.15 -0.97 3.93
C VAL A 28 -6.93 -1.38 3.10
N MET A 29 -6.25 -0.44 2.45
CA MET A 29 -5.06 -0.72 1.65
C MET A 29 -3.93 -1.34 2.49
N LYS A 30 -3.71 -0.81 3.70
CA LYS A 30 -2.71 -1.37 4.63
C LYS A 30 -3.09 -2.80 5.08
N LYS A 31 -4.37 -3.07 5.30
CA LYS A 31 -4.86 -4.42 5.64
C LYS A 31 -4.67 -5.38 4.46
N TYR A 32 -5.02 -4.95 3.25
CA TYR A 32 -4.87 -5.74 2.03
C TYR A 32 -3.41 -6.12 1.76
N MET A 33 -2.46 -5.19 1.87
CA MET A 33 -1.01 -5.47 1.72
C MET A 33 -0.44 -6.42 2.79
N LYS A 34 -1.05 -6.47 3.98
CA LYS A 34 -0.65 -7.42 5.03
C LYS A 34 -1.16 -8.83 4.75
N GLU A 35 -2.38 -8.93 4.24
CA GLU A 35 -3.01 -10.21 3.89
C GLU A 35 -2.42 -10.81 2.60
N ASN A 36 -2.09 -9.96 1.62
CA ASN A 36 -1.41 -10.33 0.38
C ASN A 36 -0.07 -9.57 0.28
N PRO A 37 1.03 -10.11 0.85
CA PRO A 37 2.32 -9.44 0.82
C PRO A 37 2.74 -9.18 -0.63
N PRO A 38 3.23 -7.97 -0.95
CA PRO A 38 3.50 -7.57 -2.33
C PRO A 38 4.63 -8.38 -2.98
N ILE A 39 5.45 -9.08 -2.19
CA ILE A 39 6.59 -9.85 -2.68
C ILE A 39 6.62 -11.23 -2.01
N ASN A 40 6.65 -12.27 -2.84
CA ASN A 40 6.76 -13.68 -2.42
C ASN A 40 8.09 -14.29 -2.93
N GLU A 41 8.41 -15.52 -2.51
CA GLU A 41 9.66 -16.20 -2.89
C GLU A 41 9.84 -16.36 -4.40
N GLN A 42 8.75 -16.64 -5.12
CA GLN A 42 8.77 -16.78 -6.58
C GLN A 42 9.09 -15.44 -7.25
N MET A 43 8.52 -14.34 -6.74
CA MET A 43 8.77 -12.99 -7.24
C MET A 43 10.25 -12.61 -7.06
N ILE A 44 10.84 -12.91 -5.88
CA ILE A 44 12.28 -12.70 -5.64
C ILE A 44 13.11 -13.56 -6.59
N LYS A 45 12.72 -14.83 -6.78
CA LYS A 45 13.41 -15.75 -7.68
C LYS A 45 13.43 -15.19 -9.11
N VAL A 46 12.28 -14.76 -9.62
CA VAL A 46 12.14 -14.16 -10.95
C VAL A 46 12.94 -12.86 -11.03
N MET A 47 12.87 -11.98 -10.03
CA MET A 47 13.64 -10.74 -9.98
C MET A 47 15.15 -11.00 -10.01
N MET A 48 15.65 -11.98 -9.26
CA MET A 48 17.07 -12.36 -9.27
C MET A 48 17.49 -13.03 -10.58
N GLN A 49 16.62 -13.85 -11.17
CA GLN A 49 16.83 -14.46 -12.48
C GLN A 49 16.87 -13.42 -13.61
N GLN A 50 16.04 -12.37 -13.54
CA GLN A 50 16.09 -11.24 -14.47
C GLN A 50 17.43 -10.50 -14.42
N MET A 51 18.10 -10.50 -13.27
CA MET A 51 19.46 -9.96 -13.11
C MET A 51 20.56 -10.93 -13.55
N GLY A 52 20.22 -12.03 -14.23
CA GLY A 52 21.19 -13.04 -14.69
C GLY A 52 21.77 -13.89 -13.57
N ARG A 53 21.16 -13.89 -12.38
CA ARG A 53 21.61 -14.69 -11.23
C ARG A 53 20.65 -15.84 -11.00
N THR A 54 21.16 -17.05 -10.79
CA THR A 54 20.37 -18.18 -10.28
C THR A 54 20.45 -18.21 -8.76
N PRO A 55 19.46 -17.66 -8.04
CA PRO A 55 19.52 -17.59 -6.58
C PRO A 55 19.32 -18.96 -5.93
N SER A 56 20.03 -19.19 -4.82
CA SER A 56 19.76 -20.34 -3.94
C SER A 56 18.57 -20.06 -3.00
N GLN A 57 17.91 -21.10 -2.49
CA GLN A 57 16.79 -20.95 -1.56
C GLN A 57 17.17 -20.16 -0.29
N LYS A 58 18.41 -20.29 0.19
CA LYS A 58 18.92 -19.54 1.34
C LYS A 58 18.97 -18.02 1.04
N GLN A 59 19.43 -17.65 -0.14
CA GLN A 59 19.49 -16.24 -0.58
C GLN A 59 18.09 -15.67 -0.76
N ILE A 60 17.16 -16.44 -1.34
CA ILE A 60 15.74 -16.03 -1.46
C ILE A 60 15.16 -15.76 -0.08
N ASN A 61 15.35 -16.67 0.88
CA ASN A 61 14.85 -16.52 2.24
C ASN A 61 15.48 -15.32 2.98
N GLN A 62 16.78 -15.06 2.76
CA GLN A 62 17.46 -13.90 3.33
C GLN A 62 16.89 -12.59 2.76
N MET A 63 16.60 -12.57 1.46
CA MET A 63 16.04 -11.40 0.79
C MET A 63 14.58 -11.15 1.15
N MET A 64 13.76 -12.20 1.24
CA MET A 64 12.39 -12.14 1.78
C MET A 64 12.37 -11.47 3.15
N LYS A 65 13.27 -11.88 4.06
CA LYS A 65 13.39 -11.31 5.41
C LYS A 65 13.84 -9.85 5.38
N ALA A 66 14.79 -9.51 4.51
CA ALA A 66 15.29 -8.13 4.38
C ALA A 66 14.19 -7.17 3.89
N MET A 67 13.38 -7.59 2.91
CA MET A 67 12.27 -6.77 2.39
C MET A 67 11.11 -6.67 3.38
N ASN A 68 10.75 -7.77 4.06
CA ASN A 68 9.73 -7.72 5.12
C ASN A 68 10.10 -6.80 6.28
N LYS A 69 11.39 -6.52 6.48
CA LYS A 69 11.87 -5.57 7.48
C LYS A 69 11.75 -4.10 7.02
N GLN A 70 11.62 -3.86 5.72
CA GLN A 70 11.48 -2.52 5.13
C GLN A 70 10.03 -2.09 4.93
N LEU A 71 9.06 -3.04 5.02
CA LEU A 71 7.61 -2.81 5.01
C LEU A 71 7.07 -2.50 6.41
#